data_AF-A0A1R4KC03-F1
#
_entry.id   AF-A0A1R4KC03-F1
#
_cell.length_a   1.000
_cell.length_b   1.000
_cell.length_c   1.000
_cell.angle_alpha   90.00
_cell.angle_beta   90.00
_cell.angle_gamma   90.00
#
_symmetry.space_group_name_H-M   'P 1'
#
loop_
_entity.id
_entity.type
_entity.pdbx_description
1 polymer ?
#
loop_
_entity_poly.entity_id
_entity_poly.type
_entity_poly.pdbx_seq_one_letter_code
_entity_poly.pdbx_strand_id
1 'polypeptide(L)'
;MREHPRGEAPPMRWEDLSARAGRNDKPAILLTAIAMDVLTDPQQIRIGLEDAWTTCEWPGRAADYDVWRYAFDVAGADGKYLHEHELRDLSSVPETLPLYRAATEGHELGLSWTTSFERAHWFATRIGAVSGHAHQIFEIDAPRELVMAYFHETRGESEYVIDTSGLLDDDLRVVEPAEWEYLLERERDAAALASFEADGDVVELSIEESVREQLGLMIDHLASTQTGSYTLDEATELVLSVPHKLTADVLGPVLEVVEDLYAHGDPSRRVSRYTIAQAVRHTLDETE
;
A
#
# COMPACT_ATOMS: atom_id res chain seq x y z
N MET A 1 51.56 18.37 -29.87
CA MET A 1 50.81 17.29 -29.20
C MET A 1 49.85 17.99 -28.25
N ARG A 2 48.59 18.17 -28.64
CA ARG A 2 47.59 18.83 -27.78
C ARG A 2 47.02 17.76 -26.87
N GLU A 3 47.25 17.88 -25.57
CA GLU A 3 46.57 17.05 -24.57
C GLU A 3 45.08 17.36 -24.65
N HIS A 4 44.27 16.35 -25.00
CA HIS A 4 42.84 16.40 -24.78
C HIS A 4 42.60 16.15 -23.30
N PRO A 5 41.90 17.04 -22.57
CA PRO A 5 41.44 16.70 -21.24
C PRO A 5 40.58 15.45 -21.37
N ARG A 6 40.89 14.40 -20.62
CA ARG A 6 39.99 13.26 -20.46
C ARG A 6 38.72 13.82 -19.85
N GLY A 7 37.67 13.98 -20.66
CA GLY A 7 36.38 14.37 -20.14
C GLY A 7 35.97 13.34 -19.11
N GLU A 8 35.69 13.78 -17.88
CA GLU A 8 35.01 12.94 -16.90
C GLU A 8 33.73 12.42 -17.55
N ALA A 9 33.50 11.12 -17.40
CA ALA A 9 32.24 10.53 -17.85
C ALA A 9 31.09 11.25 -17.13
N PRO A 10 29.95 11.47 -17.80
CA PRO A 10 28.79 12.04 -17.13
C PRO A 10 28.41 11.20 -15.91
N PRO A 11 27.89 11.82 -14.83
CA PRO A 11 27.48 11.09 -13.64
C PRO A 11 26.42 10.05 -14.01
N MET A 12 26.54 8.86 -13.40
CA MET A 12 25.61 7.76 -13.63
C MET A 12 24.22 8.15 -13.14
N ARG A 13 23.18 7.86 -13.95
CA ARG A 13 21.78 8.07 -13.55
C ARG A 13 21.15 6.75 -13.15
N TRP A 14 20.19 6.81 -12.23
CA TRP A 14 19.45 5.63 -11.80
C TRP A 14 18.74 4.94 -12.98
N GLU A 15 18.12 5.74 -13.84
CA GLU A 15 17.41 5.28 -15.04
C GLU A 15 18.30 4.43 -15.95
N ASP A 16 19.58 4.79 -16.11
CA ASP A 16 20.52 4.06 -16.95
C ASP A 16 20.88 2.69 -16.34
N LEU A 17 20.96 2.60 -15.00
CA LEU A 17 21.25 1.37 -14.27
C LEU A 17 20.05 0.42 -14.24
N SER A 18 18.84 0.96 -14.09
CA SER A 18 17.63 0.17 -13.85
C SER A 18 16.82 -0.15 -15.11
N ALA A 19 17.12 0.47 -16.26
CA ALA A 19 16.34 0.36 -17.50
C ALA A 19 16.05 -1.07 -17.99
N ARG A 20 16.87 -2.05 -17.59
CA ARG A 20 16.72 -3.47 -17.99
C ARG A 20 16.45 -4.41 -16.83
N ALA A 21 16.27 -3.87 -15.63
CA ALA A 21 16.05 -4.64 -14.42
C ALA A 21 14.58 -4.99 -14.25
N GLY A 22 14.28 -6.23 -13.83
CA GLY A 22 12.98 -6.53 -13.26
C GLY A 22 12.80 -5.80 -11.93
N ARG A 23 11.56 -5.53 -11.52
CA ARG A 23 11.25 -4.83 -10.26
C ARG A 23 11.93 -5.44 -9.03
N ASN A 24 12.06 -6.77 -9.00
CA ASN A 24 12.69 -7.50 -7.90
C ASN A 24 14.24 -7.52 -7.99
N ASP A 25 14.84 -7.13 -9.13
CA ASP A 25 16.30 -7.03 -9.30
C ASP A 25 16.82 -5.64 -8.89
N LYS A 26 15.95 -4.62 -8.88
CA LYS A 26 16.30 -3.21 -8.61
C LYS A 26 17.00 -3.00 -7.27
N PRO A 27 16.57 -3.60 -6.13
CA PRO A 27 17.28 -3.43 -4.87
C PRO A 27 18.77 -3.81 -4.95
N ALA A 28 19.07 -4.98 -5.51
CA ALA A 28 20.45 -5.45 -5.62
C ALA A 28 21.30 -4.52 -6.51
N ILE A 29 20.73 -4.00 -7.59
CA ILE A 29 21.41 -3.06 -8.50
C ILE A 29 21.68 -1.74 -7.79
N LEU A 30 20.69 -1.16 -7.11
CA LEU A 30 20.82 0.09 -6.37
C LEU A 30 21.90 -0.02 -5.29
N LEU A 31 21.76 -1.02 -4.42
CA LEU A 31 22.63 -1.20 -3.26
C LEU A 31 24.07 -1.50 -3.69
N THR A 32 24.26 -2.28 -4.77
CA THR A 32 25.59 -2.50 -5.35
C THR A 32 26.16 -1.22 -5.94
N ALA A 33 25.35 -0.42 -6.64
CA ALA A 33 25.81 0.83 -7.24
C ALA A 33 26.20 1.88 -6.20
N ILE A 34 25.49 1.95 -5.07
CA ILE A 34 25.86 2.77 -3.91
C ILE A 34 27.17 2.24 -3.30
N ALA A 35 27.24 0.95 -2.99
CA ALA A 35 28.41 0.35 -2.32
C ALA A 35 29.70 0.39 -3.16
N MET A 36 29.59 0.48 -4.48
CA MET A 36 30.73 0.54 -5.40
C MET A 36 31.05 1.97 -5.88
N ASP A 37 30.43 2.99 -5.28
CA ASP A 37 30.57 4.41 -5.70
C ASP A 37 30.28 4.63 -7.20
N VAL A 38 29.39 3.82 -7.79
CA VAL A 38 28.95 3.97 -9.18
C VAL A 38 27.82 4.99 -9.27
N LEU A 39 26.89 4.98 -8.31
CA LEU A 39 25.79 5.94 -8.20
C LEU A 39 26.07 6.88 -7.02
N THR A 40 26.70 8.02 -7.31
CA THR A 40 27.16 8.96 -6.26
C THR A 40 26.33 10.23 -6.17
N ASP A 41 25.47 10.53 -7.13
CA ASP A 41 24.57 11.68 -7.07
C ASP A 41 23.45 11.40 -6.05
N PRO A 42 23.37 12.16 -4.93
CA PRO A 42 22.36 11.93 -3.90
C PRO A 42 20.92 11.99 -4.44
N GLN A 43 20.65 12.81 -5.46
CA GLN A 43 19.31 12.85 -6.07
C GLN A 43 19.00 11.55 -6.79
N GLN A 44 19.97 10.97 -7.51
CA GLN A 44 19.77 9.69 -8.19
C GLN A 44 19.65 8.53 -7.20
N ILE A 45 20.36 8.59 -6.07
CA ILE A 45 20.20 7.63 -4.96
C ILE A 45 18.76 7.67 -4.42
N ARG A 46 18.21 8.86 -4.17
CA ARG A 46 16.82 9.03 -3.69
C ARG A 46 15.78 8.49 -4.68
N ILE A 47 15.91 8.83 -5.96
CA ILE A 47 15.05 8.29 -7.01
C ILE A 47 15.16 6.76 -7.06
N GLY A 48 16.37 6.24 -6.95
CA GLY A 48 16.61 4.80 -6.90
C GLY A 48 15.99 4.12 -5.69
N LEU A 49 16.06 4.75 -4.51
CA LEU A 49 15.44 4.24 -3.29
C LEU A 49 13.93 4.18 -3.40
N GLU A 50 13.28 5.26 -3.83
CA GLU A 50 11.83 5.25 -4.08
C GLU A 50 11.46 4.12 -5.03
N ASP A 51 12.12 4.04 -6.19
CA ASP A 51 11.81 3.04 -7.21
C ASP A 51 12.08 1.60 -6.73
N ALA A 52 13.25 1.33 -6.15
CA ALA A 52 13.61 -0.02 -5.72
C ALA A 52 12.77 -0.48 -4.52
N TRP A 53 12.51 0.40 -3.55
CA TRP A 53 11.70 0.08 -2.37
C TRP A 53 10.24 -0.13 -2.75
N THR A 54 9.64 0.84 -3.44
CA THR A 54 8.19 0.83 -3.73
C THR A 54 7.81 -0.04 -4.93
N THR A 55 8.73 -0.54 -5.76
CA THR A 55 8.37 -1.45 -6.86
C THR A 55 8.70 -2.92 -6.59
N CYS A 56 9.63 -3.22 -5.67
CA CYS A 56 9.89 -4.61 -5.32
C CYS A 56 8.77 -5.19 -4.44
N GLU A 57 8.55 -6.50 -4.54
CA GLU A 57 7.47 -7.17 -3.81
C GLU A 57 7.78 -7.35 -2.32
N TRP A 58 9.06 -7.57 -2.00
CA TRP A 58 9.51 -7.89 -0.64
C TRP A 58 10.87 -7.22 -0.35
N PRO A 59 10.91 -5.91 -0.02
CA PRO A 59 12.17 -5.19 0.21
C PRO A 59 13.05 -5.88 1.25
N GLY A 60 12.48 -6.36 2.35
CA GLY A 60 13.19 -7.07 3.42
C GLY A 60 13.75 -8.45 3.04
N ARG A 61 13.38 -9.01 1.88
CA ARG A 61 14.04 -10.21 1.32
C ARG A 61 15.15 -9.86 0.34
N ALA A 62 15.10 -8.66 -0.23
CA ALA A 62 16.03 -8.21 -1.25
C ALA A 62 17.35 -7.71 -0.65
N ALA A 63 17.32 -7.22 0.59
CA ALA A 63 18.51 -6.92 1.38
C ALA A 63 18.19 -6.91 2.88
N ASP A 64 19.24 -7.09 3.68
CA ASP A 64 19.16 -7.06 5.14
C ASP A 64 18.86 -5.65 5.66
N TYR A 65 18.35 -5.61 6.90
CA TYR A 65 17.98 -4.38 7.61
C TYR A 65 19.07 -3.30 7.54
N ASP A 66 20.30 -3.64 7.94
CA ASP A 66 21.41 -2.68 8.02
C ASP A 66 21.81 -2.11 6.66
N VAL A 67 21.65 -2.91 5.59
CA VAL A 67 21.97 -2.50 4.22
C VAL A 67 20.96 -1.46 3.73
N TRP A 68 19.67 -1.69 3.98
CA TRP A 68 18.63 -0.71 3.67
C TRP A 68 18.77 0.56 4.49
N ARG A 69 18.96 0.42 5.81
CA ARG A 69 19.18 1.54 6.72
C ARG A 69 20.35 2.40 6.23
N TYR A 70 21.49 1.79 5.91
CA TYR A 70 22.63 2.50 5.33
C TYR A 70 22.28 3.24 4.03
N ALA A 71 21.51 2.62 3.14
CA ALA A 71 21.11 3.27 1.89
C ALA A 71 20.23 4.51 2.14
N PHE A 72 19.28 4.44 3.09
CA PHE A 72 18.49 5.61 3.51
C PHE A 72 19.35 6.68 4.20
N ASP A 73 20.31 6.28 5.04
CA ASP A 73 21.27 7.22 5.67
C ASP A 73 22.08 7.96 4.58
N VAL A 74 22.54 7.25 3.53
CA VAL A 74 23.27 7.83 2.39
C VAL A 74 22.39 8.75 1.53
N ALA A 75 21.08 8.48 1.44
CA ALA A 75 20.11 9.33 0.75
C ALA A 75 20.06 10.75 1.32
N GLY A 76 20.50 10.87 2.58
CA GLY A 76 20.96 12.09 3.20
C GLY A 76 19.83 12.82 3.88
N ALA A 77 19.81 12.78 5.21
CA ALA A 77 18.76 13.46 5.95
C ALA A 77 19.14 13.80 7.41
N ASP A 78 20.27 14.48 7.65
CA ASP A 78 20.49 15.12 8.95
C ASP A 78 19.34 16.11 9.24
N GLY A 79 18.41 15.73 10.13
CA GLY A 79 17.21 16.51 10.42
C GLY A 79 16.13 16.48 9.33
N LYS A 80 16.21 15.56 8.36
CA LYS A 80 15.28 15.43 7.24
C LYS A 80 14.78 13.99 7.10
N TYR A 81 13.81 13.79 6.22
CA TYR A 81 13.38 12.47 5.78
C TYR A 81 13.10 12.51 4.27
N LEU A 82 13.08 11.33 3.66
CA LEU A 82 12.76 11.14 2.27
C LEU A 82 11.23 11.09 2.07
N HIS A 83 10.64 12.06 1.38
CA HIS A 83 9.25 12.04 0.96
C HIS A 83 9.20 11.78 -0.55
N GLU A 84 8.82 10.56 -0.95
CA GLU A 84 9.06 10.05 -2.30
C GLU A 84 10.56 10.09 -2.65
N HIS A 85 11.00 10.90 -3.62
CA HIS A 85 12.42 11.12 -3.93
C HIS A 85 12.94 12.50 -3.45
N GLU A 86 12.10 13.28 -2.77
CA GLU A 86 12.43 14.61 -2.27
C GLU A 86 12.77 14.60 -0.77
N LEU A 87 13.63 15.52 -0.33
CA LEU A 87 13.91 15.66 1.10
C LEU A 87 12.98 16.69 1.73
N ARG A 88 12.39 16.34 2.88
CA ARG A 88 11.58 17.24 3.71
C ARG A 88 12.14 17.30 5.13
N ASP A 89 11.89 18.40 5.82
CA ASP A 89 12.38 18.58 7.19
C ASP A 89 11.61 17.67 8.16
N LEU A 90 12.29 16.99 9.08
CA LEU A 90 11.64 16.17 10.12
C LEU A 90 10.71 16.99 11.01
N SER A 91 10.91 18.31 11.06
CA SER A 91 10.03 19.23 11.80
C SER A 91 8.59 19.24 11.27
N SER A 92 8.35 18.82 10.01
CA SER A 92 7.01 18.71 9.43
C SER A 92 6.25 17.44 9.83
N VAL A 93 6.93 16.44 10.37
CA VAL A 93 6.31 15.24 10.96
C VAL A 93 5.85 15.58 12.38
N PRO A 94 4.70 15.07 12.89
CA PRO A 94 4.30 15.21 14.30
C PRO A 94 5.37 14.72 15.29
N GLU A 95 5.34 15.12 16.58
CA GLU A 95 6.36 14.69 17.58
C GLU A 95 6.38 13.18 17.74
N THR A 96 5.20 12.61 17.78
CA THR A 96 4.94 11.17 17.80
C THR A 96 3.98 10.84 16.67
N LEU A 97 4.20 9.70 16.03
CA LEU A 97 3.42 9.23 14.90
C LEU A 97 2.87 7.83 15.22
N PRO A 98 1.54 7.65 15.35
CA PRO A 98 0.96 6.33 15.53
C PRO A 98 1.12 5.54 14.24
N LEU A 99 1.81 4.40 14.34
CA LEU A 99 2.15 3.53 13.23
C LEU A 99 1.75 2.09 13.53
N TYR A 100 1.34 1.39 12.47
CA TYR A 100 0.95 -0.01 12.50
C TYR A 100 1.79 -0.81 11.51
N ARG A 101 2.04 -2.07 11.85
CA ARG A 101 2.72 -3.03 10.98
C ARG A 101 2.13 -4.42 11.18
N ALA A 102 1.80 -5.09 10.07
CA ALA A 102 1.53 -6.52 10.11
C ALA A 102 2.82 -7.30 9.85
N ALA A 103 3.14 -8.23 10.74
CA ALA A 103 4.34 -9.05 10.64
C ALA A 103 4.11 -10.47 11.18
N THR A 104 4.96 -11.39 10.74
CA THR A 104 5.10 -12.72 11.35
C THR A 104 6.11 -12.66 12.50
N GLU A 105 6.10 -13.68 13.36
CA GLU A 105 7.06 -13.82 14.46
C GLU A 105 8.51 -13.69 13.96
N GLY A 106 9.29 -12.83 14.61
CA GLY A 106 10.68 -12.49 14.27
C GLY A 106 10.85 -11.39 13.20
N HIS A 107 9.75 -10.80 12.71
CA HIS A 107 9.75 -9.74 11.70
C HIS A 107 9.03 -8.45 12.13
N GLU A 108 8.77 -8.32 13.44
CA GLU A 108 8.07 -7.22 14.09
C GLU A 108 8.81 -5.90 13.90
N LEU A 109 10.13 -5.92 14.10
CA LEU A 109 11.02 -4.77 13.99
C LEU A 109 11.46 -4.47 12.54
N GLY A 110 10.67 -4.83 11.54
CA GLY A 110 10.96 -4.46 10.16
C GLY A 110 10.81 -2.96 9.92
N LEU A 111 11.38 -2.48 8.81
CA LEU A 111 11.45 -1.05 8.49
C LEU A 111 10.13 -0.42 8.02
N SER A 112 9.20 -1.21 7.47
CA SER A 112 7.99 -0.71 6.78
C SER A 112 6.78 -0.67 7.72
N TRP A 113 6.19 0.51 7.88
CA TRP A 113 5.06 0.78 8.78
C TRP A 113 4.02 1.64 8.06
N THR A 114 2.80 1.72 8.58
CA THR A 114 1.70 2.49 7.98
C THR A 114 0.92 3.23 9.05
N THR A 115 0.43 4.44 8.75
CA THR A 115 -0.54 5.14 9.61
C THR A 115 -1.96 4.58 9.48
N SER A 116 -2.24 3.83 8.42
CA SER A 116 -3.53 3.18 8.18
C SER A 116 -3.60 1.82 8.87
N PHE A 117 -4.52 1.68 9.82
CA PHE A 117 -4.82 0.40 10.47
C PHE A 117 -5.49 -0.55 9.48
N GLU A 118 -6.38 -0.05 8.62
CA GLU A 118 -7.00 -0.84 7.55
C GLU A 118 -5.96 -1.55 6.67
N ARG A 119 -4.88 -0.84 6.28
CA ARG A 119 -3.78 -1.45 5.53
C ARG A 119 -3.07 -2.53 6.32
N ALA A 120 -2.71 -2.29 7.57
CA ALA A 120 -2.09 -3.30 8.42
C ALA A 120 -2.99 -4.53 8.60
N HIS A 121 -4.29 -4.32 8.82
CA HIS A 121 -5.28 -5.39 8.92
C HIS A 121 -5.41 -6.21 7.63
N TRP A 122 -5.40 -5.57 6.47
CA TRP A 122 -5.40 -6.25 5.17
C TRP A 122 -4.17 -7.16 5.00
N PHE A 123 -2.98 -6.68 5.38
CA PHE A 123 -1.77 -7.50 5.38
C PHE A 123 -1.88 -8.68 6.35
N ALA A 124 -2.38 -8.45 7.57
CA ALA A 124 -2.47 -9.49 8.59
C ALA A 124 -3.43 -10.63 8.22
N THR A 125 -4.59 -10.28 7.64
CA THR A 125 -5.66 -11.25 7.34
C THR A 125 -5.51 -11.91 5.98
N ARG A 126 -5.14 -11.15 4.94
CA ARG A 126 -5.15 -11.64 3.55
C ARG A 126 -3.82 -12.26 3.12
N ILE A 127 -2.68 -11.68 3.51
CA ILE A 127 -1.36 -12.29 3.24
C ILE A 127 -1.08 -13.43 4.21
N GLY A 128 -1.51 -13.32 5.47
CA GLY A 128 -1.41 -14.41 6.45
C GLY A 128 -2.11 -15.69 5.98
N ALA A 129 -3.32 -15.55 5.44
CA ALA A 129 -4.07 -16.69 4.89
C ALA A 129 -3.36 -17.38 3.71
N VAL A 130 -2.72 -16.61 2.81
CA VAL A 130 -2.01 -17.15 1.64
C VAL A 130 -0.64 -17.75 2.00
N SER A 131 0.06 -17.16 2.97
CA SER A 131 1.41 -17.57 3.38
C SER A 131 1.42 -18.71 4.41
N GLY A 132 0.26 -19.07 4.98
CA GLY A 132 0.13 -20.12 6.00
C GLY A 132 0.73 -19.76 7.36
N HIS A 133 1.16 -18.51 7.56
CA HIS A 133 1.70 -18.01 8.82
C HIS A 133 0.78 -16.92 9.37
N ALA A 134 0.38 -17.07 10.62
CA ALA A 134 -0.41 -16.04 11.30
C ALA A 134 0.43 -14.77 11.42
N HIS A 135 -0.09 -13.68 10.85
CA HIS A 135 0.48 -12.35 11.05
C HIS A 135 -0.21 -11.70 12.23
N GLN A 136 0.55 -10.97 13.04
CA GLN A 136 0.06 -10.10 14.09
C GLN A 136 0.19 -8.64 13.64
N ILE A 137 -0.65 -7.77 14.19
CA ILE A 137 -0.53 -6.33 14.01
C ILE A 137 0.17 -5.76 15.23
N PHE A 138 1.24 -5.02 14.98
CA PHE A 138 2.00 -4.27 15.97
C PHE A 138 1.68 -2.79 15.80
N GLU A 139 1.59 -2.09 16.92
CA GLU A 139 1.41 -0.64 17.00
C GLU A 139 2.59 -0.02 17.77
N ILE A 140 3.00 1.16 17.34
CA ILE A 140 3.95 2.01 18.04
C ILE A 140 3.58 3.49 17.87
N ASP A 141 3.79 4.29 18.91
CA ASP A 141 3.87 5.75 18.82
C ASP A 141 5.32 6.15 18.51
N ALA A 142 5.69 6.11 17.23
CA ALA A 142 7.07 6.32 16.81
C ALA A 142 7.50 7.79 16.99
N PRO A 143 8.63 8.07 17.66
CA PRO A 143 9.25 9.39 17.62
C PRO A 143 9.60 9.77 16.18
N ARG A 144 9.42 11.04 15.81
CA ARG A 144 9.75 11.52 14.45
C ARG A 144 11.20 11.27 14.05
N GLU A 145 12.11 11.22 15.02
CA GLU A 145 13.54 11.01 14.79
C GLU A 145 13.84 9.62 14.19
N LEU A 146 12.90 8.68 14.28
CA LEU A 146 13.03 7.37 13.65
C LEU A 146 12.62 7.38 12.17
N VAL A 147 11.93 8.42 11.67
CA VAL A 147 11.40 8.45 10.30
C VAL A 147 12.53 8.69 9.30
N MET A 148 12.75 7.70 8.43
CA MET A 148 13.71 7.78 7.33
C MET A 148 13.04 8.14 6.01
N ALA A 149 11.86 7.59 5.75
CA ALA A 149 11.11 7.86 4.53
C ALA A 149 9.60 7.80 4.70
N TYR A 150 8.90 8.41 3.76
CA TYR A 150 7.46 8.32 3.56
C TYR A 150 7.17 8.20 2.06
N PHE A 151 6.43 7.15 1.70
CA PHE A 151 5.96 6.87 0.35
C PHE A 151 4.44 6.78 0.37
N HIS A 152 3.77 7.43 -0.57
CA HIS A 152 2.32 7.44 -0.69
C HIS A 152 1.85 7.39 -2.14
N GLU A 153 2.48 8.16 -3.02
CA GLU A 153 1.95 8.44 -4.36
C GLU A 153 2.00 7.21 -5.28
N THR A 154 3.02 6.37 -5.16
CA THR A 154 3.25 5.23 -6.07
C THR A 154 2.29 4.05 -5.85
N ARG A 155 1.80 3.83 -4.63
CA ARG A 155 0.89 2.70 -4.29
C ARG A 155 -0.41 3.09 -3.60
N GLY A 156 -0.61 4.37 -3.27
CA GLY A 156 -1.70 4.80 -2.38
C GLY A 156 -1.63 4.11 -1.00
N GLU A 157 -0.43 3.68 -0.61
CA GLU A 157 -0.12 3.05 0.67
C GLU A 157 0.59 4.13 1.48
N SER A 158 0.06 4.57 2.62
CA SER A 158 0.71 5.57 3.48
C SER A 158 1.87 4.91 4.23
N GLU A 159 2.94 4.55 3.52
CA GLU A 159 4.06 3.76 4.01
C GLU A 159 5.15 4.67 4.59
N TYR A 160 5.45 4.46 5.87
CA TYR A 160 6.61 5.03 6.55
C TYR A 160 7.72 4.00 6.65
N VAL A 161 8.94 4.42 6.35
CA VAL A 161 10.15 3.66 6.65
C VAL A 161 10.77 4.26 7.91
N ILE A 162 10.85 3.47 8.99
CA ILE A 162 11.42 3.93 10.27
C ILE A 162 12.61 3.07 10.70
N ASP A 163 13.57 3.69 11.37
CA ASP A 163 14.68 3.01 12.02
C ASP A 163 14.25 2.39 13.35
N THR A 164 14.10 1.06 13.38
CA THR A 164 13.71 0.27 14.56
C THR A 164 14.91 -0.26 15.36
N SER A 165 16.16 0.02 14.96
CA SER A 165 17.36 -0.57 15.58
C SER A 165 17.56 -0.21 17.05
N GLY A 166 16.97 0.91 17.48
CA GLY A 166 16.98 1.37 18.87
C GLY A 166 15.74 0.98 19.68
N LEU A 167 14.74 0.36 19.06
CA LEU A 167 13.51 -0.06 19.72
C LEU A 167 13.72 -1.38 20.48
N LEU A 168 13.03 -1.52 21.60
CA LEU A 168 12.93 -2.75 22.38
C LEU A 168 11.57 -3.40 22.15
N ASP A 169 11.44 -4.69 22.45
CA ASP A 169 10.17 -5.41 22.32
C ASP A 169 9.03 -4.75 23.13
N ASP A 170 9.35 -4.13 24.27
CA ASP A 170 8.40 -3.41 25.13
C ASP A 170 7.90 -2.09 24.53
N ASP A 171 8.55 -1.57 23.48
CA ASP A 171 8.10 -0.39 22.73
C ASP A 171 6.98 -0.75 21.72
N LEU A 172 6.80 -2.04 21.44
CA LEU A 172 5.79 -2.54 20.51
C LEU A 172 4.55 -3.06 21.27
N ARG A 173 3.38 -2.57 20.88
CA ARG A 173 2.11 -3.11 21.37
C ARG A 173 1.53 -4.07 20.33
N VAL A 174 1.24 -5.30 20.73
CA VAL A 174 0.42 -6.20 19.90
C VAL A 174 -1.03 -5.72 19.97
N VAL A 175 -1.66 -5.53 18.81
CA VAL A 175 -3.08 -5.19 18.70
C VAL A 175 -3.88 -6.49 18.64
N GLU A 176 -4.62 -6.78 19.71
CA GLU A 176 -5.40 -8.01 19.82
C GLU A 176 -6.54 -8.05 18.78
N PRO A 177 -6.89 -9.22 18.21
CA PRO A 177 -7.98 -9.35 17.24
C PRO A 177 -9.31 -8.76 17.70
N ALA A 178 -9.58 -8.77 19.01
CA ALA A 178 -10.78 -8.17 19.59
C ALA A 178 -10.83 -6.63 19.48
N GLU A 179 -9.70 -5.97 19.26
CA GLU A 179 -9.62 -4.51 19.08
C GLU A 179 -9.74 -4.09 17.60
N TRP A 180 -9.61 -5.02 16.65
CA TRP A 180 -9.50 -4.69 15.24
C TRP A 180 -10.75 -4.00 14.69
N GLU A 181 -11.94 -4.48 15.05
CA GLU A 181 -13.21 -3.91 14.59
C GLU A 181 -13.36 -2.44 15.05
N TYR A 182 -13.05 -2.16 16.31
CA TYR A 182 -13.08 -0.80 16.85
C TYR A 182 -12.10 0.14 16.14
N LEU A 183 -10.89 -0.32 15.85
CA LEU A 183 -9.87 0.50 15.17
C LEU A 183 -10.24 0.77 13.70
N LEU A 184 -10.83 -0.21 13.01
CA LEU A 184 -11.35 -0.04 11.65
C LEU A 184 -12.51 0.98 11.62
N GLU A 185 -13.45 0.89 12.56
CA GLU A 185 -14.55 1.86 12.69
C GLU A 185 -14.01 3.27 12.97
N ARG A 186 -13.07 3.40 13.92
CA ARG A 186 -12.45 4.68 14.26
C ARG A 186 -11.76 5.34 13.07
N GLU A 187 -11.05 4.57 12.24
CA GLU A 187 -10.38 5.08 11.04
C GLU A 187 -11.40 5.55 9.98
N ARG A 188 -12.49 4.79 9.80
CA ARG A 188 -13.60 5.18 8.89
C ARG A 188 -14.29 6.46 9.34
N ASP A 189 -14.58 6.59 10.63
CA ASP A 189 -15.19 7.80 11.20
C ASP A 189 -14.26 9.01 11.04
N ALA A 190 -12.96 8.84 11.28
CA ALA A 190 -11.97 9.89 11.08
C ALA A 190 -11.87 10.30 9.60
N ALA A 191 -11.91 9.35 8.67
CA ALA A 191 -11.91 9.63 7.23
C ALA A 191 -13.19 10.36 6.79
N ALA A 192 -14.36 9.97 7.32
CA ALA A 192 -15.64 10.62 7.05
C ALA A 192 -15.65 12.07 7.55
N LEU A 193 -15.13 12.32 8.76
CA LEU A 193 -14.96 13.67 9.31
C LEU A 193 -14.00 14.52 8.47
N ALA A 194 -12.85 13.98 8.07
CA ALA A 194 -11.88 14.69 7.24
C ALA A 194 -12.44 15.03 5.85
N SER A 195 -13.22 14.12 5.25
CA SER A 195 -13.92 14.39 3.98
C SER A 195 -14.95 15.50 4.13
N PHE A 196 -15.70 15.52 5.23
CA PHE A 196 -16.69 16.55 5.52
C PHE A 196 -16.06 17.94 5.70
N GLU A 197 -14.86 18.01 6.29
CA GLU A 197 -14.12 19.27 6.46
C GLU A 197 -13.46 19.77 5.16
N ALA A 198 -13.06 18.85 4.27
CA ALA A 198 -12.43 19.18 2.99
C ALA A 198 -13.43 19.69 1.93
N ASP A 199 -14.64 19.15 1.90
CA ASP A 199 -15.68 19.46 0.90
C ASP A 199 -16.57 20.66 1.28
N GLY A 200 -15.96 21.77 1.72
CA GLY A 200 -16.65 23.03 2.00
C GLY A 200 -17.39 23.70 0.81
N ASP A 201 -17.61 22.98 -0.29
CA ASP A 201 -18.47 23.37 -1.41
C ASP A 201 -19.45 22.20 -1.70
N VAL A 202 -20.64 22.29 -1.10
CA VAL A 202 -21.65 21.23 -1.11
C VAL A 202 -22.40 21.21 -2.45
N VAL A 203 -22.16 20.17 -3.25
CA VAL A 203 -23.25 19.56 -4.03
C VAL A 203 -23.71 18.36 -3.22
N GLU A 204 -24.79 18.56 -2.47
CA GLU A 204 -25.41 17.55 -1.60
C GLU A 204 -26.05 16.48 -2.49
N LEU A 205 -25.26 15.49 -2.92
CA LEU A 205 -25.83 14.23 -3.41
C LEU A 205 -26.32 13.49 -2.18
N SER A 206 -27.60 13.09 -2.17
CA SER A 206 -28.12 12.29 -1.06
C SER A 206 -27.30 11.00 -0.93
N ILE A 207 -27.25 10.41 0.26
CA ILE A 207 -26.55 9.13 0.51
C ILE A 207 -26.96 8.06 -0.53
N GLU A 208 -28.22 8.07 -0.94
CA GLU A 208 -28.78 7.19 -1.99
C GLU A 208 -28.18 7.46 -3.37
N GLU A 209 -27.85 8.71 -3.70
CA GLU A 209 -27.28 9.10 -4.99
C GLU A 209 -25.79 8.75 -5.09
N SER A 210 -25.04 8.85 -3.99
CA SER A 210 -23.64 8.39 -3.91
C SER A 210 -23.51 6.87 -4.02
N VAL A 211 -24.38 6.11 -3.33
CA VAL A 211 -24.44 4.65 -3.43
C VAL A 211 -24.77 4.22 -4.86
N ARG A 212 -25.71 4.91 -5.52
CA ARG A 212 -26.09 4.65 -6.92
C ARG A 212 -24.94 4.87 -7.90
N GLU A 213 -24.19 5.96 -7.74
CA GLU A 213 -23.03 6.26 -8.60
C GLU A 213 -21.95 5.18 -8.46
N GLN A 214 -21.65 4.77 -7.23
CA GLN A 214 -20.66 3.72 -6.95
C GLN A 214 -21.08 2.35 -7.50
N LEU A 215 -22.36 1.97 -7.34
CA LEU A 215 -22.91 0.76 -7.96
C LEU A 215 -22.82 0.82 -9.49
N GLY A 216 -23.09 1.98 -10.10
CA GLY A 216 -22.93 2.20 -11.54
C GLY A 216 -21.51 1.96 -12.03
N LEU A 217 -20.51 2.54 -11.36
CA LEU A 217 -19.09 2.35 -11.69
C LEU A 217 -18.67 0.88 -11.60
N MET A 218 -19.18 0.16 -10.61
CA MET A 218 -18.91 -1.26 -10.49
C MET A 218 -19.60 -2.09 -11.57
N ILE A 219 -20.84 -1.78 -11.94
CA ILE A 219 -21.53 -2.44 -13.07
C ILE A 219 -20.75 -2.23 -14.37
N ASP A 220 -20.25 -1.02 -14.62
CA ASP A 220 -19.44 -0.69 -15.79
C ASP A 220 -18.08 -1.40 -15.76
N HIS A 221 -17.44 -1.46 -14.59
CA HIS A 221 -16.25 -2.27 -14.39
C HIS A 221 -16.55 -3.74 -14.72
N LEU A 222 -17.61 -4.32 -14.16
CA LEU A 222 -18.11 -5.67 -14.39
C LEU A 222 -18.56 -5.94 -15.84
N ALA A 223 -18.84 -4.90 -16.62
CA ALA A 223 -19.16 -5.03 -18.05
C ALA A 223 -17.93 -4.95 -18.99
N SER A 224 -16.82 -4.32 -18.57
CA SER A 224 -15.73 -3.89 -19.47
C SER A 224 -14.48 -4.79 -19.58
N THR A 225 -14.33 -5.85 -18.77
CA THR A 225 -13.20 -6.80 -18.80
C THR A 225 -13.54 -8.06 -19.60
N GLN A 226 -12.50 -8.84 -19.95
CA GLN A 226 -12.58 -9.97 -20.89
C GLN A 226 -13.64 -11.03 -20.52
N THR A 227 -14.21 -11.66 -21.54
CA THR A 227 -15.22 -12.72 -21.41
C THR A 227 -14.70 -13.95 -20.67
N GLY A 228 -15.42 -14.37 -19.62
CA GLY A 228 -15.13 -15.57 -18.83
C GLY A 228 -16.33 -16.02 -18.00
N SER A 229 -16.27 -17.24 -17.48
CA SER A 229 -17.15 -17.73 -16.41
C SER A 229 -16.33 -17.89 -15.13
N TYR A 230 -16.92 -17.60 -13.98
CA TYR A 230 -16.22 -17.47 -12.70
C TYR A 230 -16.85 -18.43 -11.68
N THR A 231 -16.04 -19.07 -10.85
CA THR A 231 -16.47 -19.69 -9.59
C THR A 231 -16.83 -18.61 -8.58
N LEU A 232 -17.39 -19.00 -7.42
CA LEU A 232 -17.67 -18.05 -6.34
C LEU A 232 -16.41 -17.27 -5.94
N ASP A 233 -15.30 -17.96 -5.68
CA ASP A 233 -14.04 -17.33 -5.29
C ASP A 233 -13.53 -16.35 -6.36
N GLU A 234 -13.52 -16.77 -7.64
CA GLU A 234 -13.11 -15.90 -8.75
C GLU A 234 -14.07 -14.71 -8.95
N ALA A 235 -15.36 -14.87 -8.67
CA ALA A 235 -16.36 -13.80 -8.77
C ALA A 235 -16.24 -12.79 -7.62
N THR A 236 -15.97 -13.28 -6.40
CA THR A 236 -15.66 -12.46 -5.23
C THR A 236 -14.38 -11.67 -5.45
N GLU A 237 -13.31 -12.30 -5.94
CA GLU A 237 -12.07 -11.60 -6.30
C GLU A 237 -12.29 -10.54 -7.38
N LEU A 238 -13.13 -10.83 -8.38
CA LEU A 238 -13.48 -9.87 -9.42
C LEU A 238 -14.20 -8.64 -8.86
N VAL A 239 -15.16 -8.80 -7.96
CA VAL A 239 -15.85 -7.68 -7.30
C VAL A 239 -14.89 -6.88 -6.42
N LEU A 240 -14.01 -7.56 -5.68
CA LEU A 240 -13.00 -6.93 -4.84
C LEU A 240 -11.88 -6.24 -5.64
N SER A 241 -11.72 -6.55 -6.92
CA SER A 241 -10.73 -5.94 -7.81
C SER A 241 -11.19 -4.62 -8.43
N VAL A 242 -12.45 -4.21 -8.20
CA VAL A 242 -12.96 -2.91 -8.65
C VAL A 242 -12.15 -1.81 -7.96
N PRO A 243 -11.72 -0.75 -8.67
CA PRO A 243 -10.88 0.32 -8.12
C PRO A 243 -11.45 0.91 -6.82
N HIS A 244 -10.54 1.41 -5.96
CA HIS A 244 -10.69 1.85 -4.56
C HIS A 244 -11.73 2.95 -4.23
N LYS A 245 -12.84 3.05 -4.97
CA LYS A 245 -13.90 4.05 -4.76
C LYS A 245 -15.20 3.48 -4.20
N LEU A 246 -15.25 2.20 -3.87
CA LEU A 246 -16.45 1.58 -3.29
C LEU A 246 -16.39 1.62 -1.76
N THR A 247 -17.46 2.10 -1.13
CA THR A 247 -17.64 2.04 0.32
C THR A 247 -18.06 0.64 0.75
N ALA A 248 -17.91 0.33 2.05
CA ALA A 248 -18.39 -0.93 2.63
C ALA A 248 -19.90 -1.11 2.46
N ASP A 249 -20.67 -0.02 2.50
CA ASP A 249 -22.13 -0.02 2.32
C ASP A 249 -22.56 -0.44 0.91
N VAL A 250 -21.70 -0.27 -0.09
CA VAL A 250 -21.91 -0.78 -1.45
C VAL A 250 -21.39 -2.21 -1.58
N LEU A 251 -20.22 -2.47 -1.02
CA LEU A 251 -19.52 -3.74 -1.21
C LEU A 251 -20.23 -4.92 -0.52
N GLY A 252 -20.78 -4.71 0.68
CA GLY A 252 -21.50 -5.74 1.44
C GLY A 252 -22.68 -6.34 0.67
N PRO A 253 -23.69 -5.53 0.31
CA PRO A 253 -24.87 -6.01 -0.44
C PRO A 253 -24.51 -6.69 -1.76
N VAL A 254 -23.45 -6.22 -2.42
CA VAL A 254 -22.99 -6.77 -3.69
C VAL A 254 -22.38 -8.15 -3.52
N LEU A 255 -21.60 -8.34 -2.45
CA LEU A 255 -21.03 -9.66 -2.12
C LEU A 255 -22.14 -10.65 -1.73
N GLU A 256 -23.16 -10.21 -0.99
CA GLU A 256 -24.34 -11.04 -0.69
C GLU A 256 -25.05 -11.49 -1.98
N VAL A 257 -25.26 -10.58 -2.92
CA VAL A 257 -25.86 -10.89 -4.23
C VAL A 257 -25.00 -11.86 -5.04
N VAL A 258 -23.68 -11.71 -4.97
CA VAL A 258 -22.75 -12.68 -5.57
C VAL A 258 -22.90 -14.03 -4.90
N GLU A 259 -22.91 -14.12 -3.58
CA GLU A 259 -23.09 -15.39 -2.86
C GLU A 259 -24.43 -16.07 -3.19
N ASP A 260 -25.51 -15.31 -3.26
CA ASP A 260 -26.85 -15.80 -3.60
C ASP A 260 -26.94 -16.42 -4.99
N LEU A 261 -26.16 -15.90 -5.96
CA LEU A 261 -26.04 -16.51 -7.29
C LEU A 261 -25.52 -17.96 -7.24
N TYR A 262 -24.74 -18.31 -6.20
CA TYR A 262 -24.14 -19.63 -6.02
C TYR A 262 -24.80 -20.47 -4.91
N ALA A 263 -25.69 -19.90 -4.10
CA ALA A 263 -26.34 -20.53 -2.94
C ALA A 263 -27.23 -21.76 -3.24
N HIS A 264 -27.25 -22.25 -4.48
CA HIS A 264 -28.06 -23.40 -4.92
C HIS A 264 -27.25 -24.65 -5.34
N GLY A 265 -26.07 -24.86 -4.74
CA GLY A 265 -25.58 -26.22 -4.48
C GLY A 265 -24.59 -26.84 -5.47
N ASP A 266 -23.78 -26.06 -6.17
CA ASP A 266 -22.63 -26.60 -6.89
C ASP A 266 -21.41 -25.67 -6.79
N PRO A 267 -20.39 -26.00 -5.98
CA PRO A 267 -19.15 -25.23 -5.88
C PRO A 267 -18.38 -25.12 -7.20
N SER A 268 -18.67 -26.00 -8.16
CA SER A 268 -18.08 -25.97 -9.51
C SER A 268 -18.91 -25.15 -10.51
N ARG A 269 -20.07 -24.63 -10.08
CA ARG A 269 -20.90 -23.75 -10.91
C ARG A 269 -20.07 -22.54 -11.29
N ARG A 270 -20.02 -22.28 -12.60
CA ARG A 270 -19.39 -21.06 -13.11
C ARG A 270 -20.48 -20.11 -13.61
N VAL A 271 -20.48 -18.88 -13.11
CA VAL A 271 -21.43 -17.84 -13.51
C VAL A 271 -20.73 -16.85 -14.42
N SER A 272 -21.42 -16.40 -15.46
CA SER A 272 -20.86 -15.42 -16.38
C SER A 272 -20.77 -14.04 -15.72
N ARG A 273 -19.80 -13.23 -16.15
CA ARG A 273 -19.70 -11.84 -15.71
C ARG A 273 -20.97 -11.04 -15.93
N TYR A 274 -21.62 -11.26 -17.07
CA TYR A 274 -22.89 -10.64 -17.42
C TYR A 274 -23.96 -10.95 -16.37
N THR A 275 -24.04 -12.21 -15.93
CA THR A 275 -25.00 -12.63 -14.90
C THR A 275 -24.70 -11.96 -13.56
N ILE A 276 -23.42 -11.83 -13.18
CA ILE A 276 -23.01 -11.11 -11.96
C ILE A 276 -23.43 -9.62 -12.06
N ALA A 277 -23.09 -8.95 -13.17
CA ALA A 277 -23.44 -7.56 -13.38
C ALA A 277 -24.97 -7.32 -13.42
N GLN A 278 -25.75 -8.25 -13.96
CA GLN A 278 -27.22 -8.18 -13.95
C GLN A 278 -27.79 -8.37 -12.54
N ALA A 279 -27.21 -9.26 -11.73
CA ALA A 279 -27.65 -9.45 -10.36
C ALA A 279 -27.40 -8.20 -9.51
N VAL A 280 -26.20 -7.62 -9.62
CA VAL A 280 -25.86 -6.35 -8.96
C VAL A 280 -26.75 -5.20 -9.40
N ARG A 281 -27.10 -5.15 -10.70
CA ARG A 281 -28.05 -4.15 -11.21
C ARG A 281 -29.45 -4.33 -10.64
N HIS A 282 -29.92 -5.56 -10.46
CA HIS A 282 -31.23 -5.83 -9.87
C HIS A 282 -31.31 -5.29 -8.43
N THR A 283 -30.23 -5.41 -7.66
CA THR A 283 -30.12 -4.83 -6.31
C THR A 283 -30.25 -3.31 -6.33
N LEU A 284 -29.73 -2.65 -7.37
CA LEU A 284 -29.89 -1.21 -7.55
C LEU A 284 -31.35 -0.84 -7.86
N ASP A 285 -32.03 -1.61 -8.69
CA ASP A 285 -33.44 -1.37 -9.07
C ASP A 285 -34.41 -1.68 -7.90
N GLU A 286 -34.06 -2.59 -6.98
CA GLU A 286 -34.88 -2.92 -5.79
C GLU A 286 -34.73 -1.90 -4.64
N THR A 287 -33.75 -0.99 -4.74
CA THR A 287 -33.58 0.11 -3.79
C THR A 287 -34.39 1.38 -4.15
N GLU A 288 -35.21 1.33 -5.22
CA GLU A 288 -36.21 2.36 -5.60
C GLU A 288 -37.62 2.10 -5.01
#